data_AF-A0A2V2SGP2-F1
#
_entry.id   AF-A0A2V2SGP2-F1
#
_cell.length_a   1.000
_cell.length_b   1.000
_cell.length_c   1.000
_cell.angle_alpha   90.00
_cell.angle_beta   90.00
_cell.angle_gamma   90.00
#
_symmetry.space_group_name_H-M   'P 1'
#
loop_
_entity.id
_entity.type
_entity.pdbx_description
1 polymer ?
#
loop_
_entity_poly.entity_id
_entity_poly.type
_entity_poly.pdbx_seq_one_letter_code
_entity_poly.pdbx_strand_id
1 'polypeptide(L)' 'MREITFRVEHDESGWLVASWDEGEGKGGITTQGRDLRELQENLKEAVTCHFDEGNIPATIRLHFVNDPVLATA' A
#
# COMPACT_ATOMS: atom_id res chain seq x y z
N MET A 1 1.13 17.17 0.07
CA MET A 1 0.28 16.12 0.68
C MET A 1 1.04 15.54 1.87
N ARG A 2 0.46 15.41 3.07
CA ARG A 2 1.24 14.98 4.27
C ARG A 2 1.21 13.48 4.50
N GLU A 3 0.09 12.85 4.16
CA GLU A 3 -0.14 11.42 4.38
C GLU A 3 -0.95 10.85 3.23
N ILE A 4 -0.63 9.61 2.83
CA ILE A 4 -1.47 8.77 1.95
C ILE A 4 -1.75 7.43 2.64
N THR A 5 -2.91 6.83 2.35
CA THR A 5 -3.31 5.54 2.92
C THR A 5 -3.43 4.49 1.81
N PHE A 6 -2.61 3.46 1.88
CA PHE A 6 -2.74 2.29 1.02
C PHE A 6 -3.76 1.32 1.61
N ARG A 7 -4.59 0.78 0.73
CA ARG A 7 -5.39 -0.41 0.96
C ARG A 7 -4.51 -1.64 0.80
N VAL A 8 -4.47 -2.50 1.81
CA VAL A 8 -3.64 -3.72 1.79
C VAL A 8 -4.52 -4.96 1.93
N GLU A 9 -4.33 -5.90 1.01
CA GLU A 9 -5.09 -7.16 0.93
C GLU A 9 -4.12 -8.33 0.72
N HIS A 10 -4.56 -9.54 1.06
CA HIS A 10 -3.85 -10.76 0.65
C HIS A 10 -4.45 -11.26 -0.66
N ASP A 11 -3.61 -11.61 -1.64
CA ASP A 11 -4.05 -12.29 -2.85
C ASP A 11 -4.26 -13.80 -2.63
N GLU A 12 -4.67 -14.51 -3.69
CA GLU A 12 -4.87 -15.97 -3.67
C GLU A 12 -3.59 -16.76 -3.34
N SER A 13 -2.42 -16.16 -3.55
CA SER A 13 -1.11 -16.75 -3.23
C SER A 13 -0.64 -16.42 -1.82
N GLY A 14 -1.39 -15.59 -1.08
CA GLY A 14 -1.04 -15.10 0.25
C GLY A 14 -0.11 -13.89 0.27
N TRP A 15 0.24 -13.32 -0.88
CA TRP A 15 1.07 -12.11 -0.97
C TRP A 15 0.31 -10.89 -0.50
N LEU A 16 1.00 -9.95 0.12
CA LEU A 16 0.43 -8.65 0.45
C LEU A 16 0.43 -7.79 -0.80
N VAL A 17 -0.75 -7.30 -1.19
CA VAL A 17 -0.95 -6.36 -2.28
C VAL A 17 -1.40 -5.03 -1.69
N ALA A 18 -0.65 -3.96 -1.96
CA ALA A 18 -0.99 -2.61 -1.55
C ALA A 18 -1.39 -1.76 -2.76
N SER A 19 -2.54 -1.08 -2.65
CA SER A 19 -3.05 -0.17 -3.68
C SER A 19 -3.41 1.19 -3.09
N TRP A 20 -3.15 2.24 -3.85
CA TRP A 20 -3.58 3.60 -3.58
C TRP A 20 -4.02 4.26 -4.89
N ASP A 21 -5.13 4.98 -4.85
CA ASP A 21 -5.71 5.69 -6.00
C ASP A 21 -5.67 7.19 -5.71
N GLU A 22 -5.18 7.99 -6.67
CA GLU A 22 -5.11 9.45 -6.55
C GLU A 22 -6.48 10.13 -6.73
N GLY A 23 -7.48 9.37 -7.17
CA GLY A 23 -8.83 9.81 -7.48
C GLY A 23 -8.99 10.21 -8.94
N GLU A 24 -10.24 10.29 -9.38
CA GLU A 24 -10.64 10.89 -10.67
C GLU A 24 -9.95 10.29 -11.92
N GLY A 25 -9.49 9.04 -11.85
CA GLY A 25 -8.81 8.37 -12.96
C GLY A 25 -7.41 8.91 -13.26
N LYS A 26 -6.80 9.65 -12.33
CA LYS A 26 -5.43 10.23 -12.46
C LYS A 26 -4.33 9.18 -12.34
N GLY A 27 -4.68 8.00 -11.84
CA GLY A 27 -3.77 6.88 -11.67
C GLY A 27 -3.64 6.50 -10.20
N GLY A 28 -2.56 5.82 -9.88
CA GLY A 28 -2.33 5.32 -8.54
C GLY A 28 -1.04 4.53 -8.45
N ILE A 29 -0.84 3.93 -7.29
CA ILE A 29 0.30 3.07 -6.99
C ILE A 29 -0.24 1.70 -6.62
N THR A 30 0.24 0.67 -7.30
CA THR A 30 0.01 -0.73 -6.94
C THR A 30 1.34 -1.43 -6.82
N THR A 31 1.56 -2.10 -5.69
CA THR A 31 2.76 -2.89 -5.44
C THR A 31 2.43 -4.08 -4.54
N GLN A 32 3.37 -5.01 -4.40
CA GLN A 32 3.17 -6.23 -3.63
C GLN A 32 4.44 -6.66 -2.89
N GLY A 33 4.30 -7.52 -1.89
CA GLY A 33 5.42 -8.14 -1.18
C GLY A 33 4.99 -9.44 -0.48
N ARG A 34 5.94 -10.35 -0.28
CA ARG A 34 5.71 -11.64 0.40
C ARG A 34 5.47 -11.47 1.89
N ASP A 35 6.00 -10.40 2.48
CA ASP A 35 5.81 -10.02 3.87
C ASP A 35 5.79 -8.49 4.02
N LEU A 36 5.55 -8.02 5.25
CA LEU A 36 5.43 -6.59 5.54
C LEU A 36 6.74 -5.82 5.28
N ARG A 37 7.90 -6.47 5.45
CA ARG A 37 9.21 -5.84 5.22
C ARG A 37 9.39 -5.60 3.72
N GLU A 38 9.20 -6.62 2.90
CA GLU A 38 9.32 -6.50 1.44
C GLU A 38 8.30 -5.51 0.89
N LEU A 39 7.05 -5.55 1.38
CA LEU A 39 6.04 -4.58 1.00
C LEU A 39 6.46 -3.15 1.34
N GLN A 40 7.04 -2.93 2.53
CA GLN A 40 7.51 -1.61 2.94
C GLN A 40 8.61 -1.06 2.04
N GLU A 41 9.55 -1.90 1.61
CA GLU A 41 10.63 -1.51 0.68
C GLU A 41 10.04 -1.11 -0.67
N ASN A 42 9.18 -1.95 -1.23
CA ASN A 42 8.55 -1.72 -2.53
C ASN A 42 7.63 -0.48 -2.52
N LEU A 43 6.95 -0.21 -1.39
CA LEU A 43 6.14 1.00 -1.22
C LEU A 43 6.98 2.28 -1.23
N LYS A 44 8.13 2.29 -0.55
CA LYS A 44 9.01 3.46 -0.52
C LYS A 44 9.53 3.79 -1.91
N GLU A 45 9.94 2.77 -2.66
CA GLU A 45 10.39 2.92 -4.04
C GLU A 45 9.26 3.44 -4.91
N ALA A 46 8.09 2.79 -4.90
CA ALA A 46 6.96 3.18 -5.73
C ALA A 46 6.46 4.61 -5.44
N VAL A 47 6.41 5.01 -4.17
CA VAL A 47 6.05 6.39 -3.78
C VAL A 47 7.11 7.39 -4.26
N THR A 48 8.39 7.08 -4.11
CA THR A 48 9.46 7.98 -4.57
C THR A 48 9.48 8.12 -6.10
N CYS A 49 9.15 7.06 -6.83
CA CYS A 49 9.05 7.09 -8.29
C CYS A 49 7.78 7.78 -8.81
N HIS A 50 6.69 7.74 -8.04
CA HIS A 50 5.40 8.31 -8.47
C HIS A 50 5.32 9.83 -8.27
N PHE A 51 5.87 10.35 -7.17
CA PHE A 51 5.77 11.77 -6.83
C PHE A 51 7.02 12.55 -7.26
N ASP A 52 6.82 13.76 -7.79
CA ASP A 52 7.91 14.71 -8.02
C ASP A 52 8.62 15.10 -6.72
N GLU A 53 9.89 15.52 -6.85
CA GLU A 53 10.66 16.06 -5.74
C GLU A 53 9.90 17.19 -5.01
N GLY A 54 9.78 17.08 -3.69
CA GLY A 54 9.03 18.03 -2.86
C GLY A 54 7.54 17.74 -2.69
N ASN A 55 6.97 16.84 -3.51
CA ASN A 55 5.57 16.39 -3.39
C ASN A 55 5.41 15.04 -2.69
N ILE A 56 6.52 14.36 -2.39
CA ILE A 56 6.54 13.07 -1.71
C ILE A 56 5.84 13.16 -0.34
N PRO A 57 4.85 12.29 -0.04
CA PRO A 57 4.16 12.30 1.25
C PRO A 57 5.12 11.92 2.38
N ALA A 58 5.00 12.62 3.51
CA ALA A 58 5.83 12.39 4.69
C ALA A 58 5.47 11.10 5.46
N THR A 59 4.28 10.54 5.23
CA THR A 59 3.78 9.37 5.94
C THR A 59 2.96 8.48 5.02
N ILE A 60 3.24 7.18 5.08
CA ILE A 60 2.49 6.12 4.42
C ILE A 60 1.73 5.37 5.52
N ARG A 61 0.40 5.31 5.40
CA ARG A 61 -0.46 4.51 6.27
C ARG A 61 -0.89 3.25 5.52
N LEU A 62 -0.86 2.11 6.20
CA LEU A 62 -1.38 0.84 5.66
C LEU A 62 -2.71 0.53 6.33
N HIS A 63 -3.76 0.39 5.54
CA HIS A 63 -5.07 -0.07 5.96
C HIS A 63 -5.30 -1.48 5.42
N PHE A 64 -5.14 -2.47 6.30
CA PHE A 64 -5.45 -3.86 5.97
C PHE A 64 -6.97 -4.04 5.94
N VAL A 65 -7.50 -4.51 4.82
CA VAL A 65 -8.96 -4.63 4.60
C VAL A 65 -9.51 -5.92 5.18
N ASN A 66 -8.68 -6.95 5.25
CA ASN A 66 -9.10 -8.23 5.79
C ASN A 66 -9.19 -8.13 7.31
N ASP A 67 -10.42 -8.12 7.83
CA ASP A 67 -10.67 -8.34 9.24
C ASP A 67 -10.19 -9.75 9.61
N PRO A 68 -9.25 -9.91 10.55
CA PRO A 68 -8.81 -11.22 10.98
C PRO A 68 -9.98 -11.96 11.63
N VAL A 69 -10.51 -12.98 10.94
CA VAL A 69 -11.54 -13.87 11.48
C VAL A 69 -10.85 -14.90 12.36
N LEU A 70 -11.11 -14.82 13.66
CA LEU A 70 -10.65 -15.81 14.62
C LEU A 70 -11.71 -16.92 14.74
N ALA A 71 -11.32 -18.16 14.47
CA ALA A 71 -12.12 -19.31 14.87
C ALA A 71 -12.08 -19.41 16.41
N THR A 72 -13.25 -19.44 17.04
CA THR A 72 -13.38 -19.53 18.51
C THR A 72 -13.53 -20.97 19.02
N ALA A 73 -13.41 -21.97 18.13
CA ALA A 73 -13.59 -23.40 18.43
C ALA A 73 -12.59 -24.25 17.64
#